data_AF-A0A7Y1U848-F1
#
_entry.id   AF-A0A7Y1U848-F1
#
_cell.length_a   1.000
_cell.length_b   1.000
_cell.length_c   1.000
_cell.angle_alpha   90.00
_cell.angle_beta   90.00
_cell.angle_gamma   90.00
#
_symmetry.space_group_name_H-M   'P 1'
#
loop_
_entity.id
_entity.type
_entity.pdbx_description
1 polymer ?
#
loop_
_entity_poly.entity_id
_entity_poly.type
_entity_poly.pdbx_seq_one_letter_code
_entity_poly.pdbx_strand_id
1 'polypeptide(L)'
;MTEPLVSQRRVNSAARILAGEPEDAVRVLTRLKPEELAHVGEVVHQLERERAVAAGDHDQIIDLAFEEAFGSDGLGHPPWVQGAVIVAPGSIINKSKTNHRCRFISVNDTWVWDSIEVIREDKRSIPGTNEGFKAVALLPVLNGMTLDVVTGRARAGQHQVDRVVSYKVKRGKLVEVAQRNVKPQGMR
;
A
#
# COMPACT_ATOMS: atom_id res chain seq x y z
N MET A 1 -23.60 25.39 25.92
CA MET A 1 -22.84 26.55 25.38
C MET A 1 -21.85 25.99 24.38
N THR A 2 -22.06 26.23 23.09
CA THR A 2 -21.11 25.85 22.04
C THR A 2 -19.93 26.80 22.11
N GLU A 3 -18.71 26.30 22.30
CA GLU A 3 -17.52 27.13 22.20
C GLU A 3 -17.47 27.81 20.81
N PRO A 4 -17.07 29.09 20.74
CA PRO A 4 -16.97 29.78 19.46
C PRO A 4 -15.89 29.11 18.59
N LEU A 5 -16.24 28.78 17.36
CA LEU A 5 -15.33 28.19 16.38
C LEU A 5 -14.09 29.10 16.20
N VAL A 6 -12.92 28.47 16.15
CA VAL A 6 -11.66 29.17 15.88
C VAL A 6 -11.75 29.88 14.53
N SER A 7 -11.34 31.16 14.47
CA SER A 7 -11.40 31.94 13.22
C SER A 7 -10.62 31.28 12.07
N GLN A 8 -11.15 31.32 10.84
CA GLN A 8 -10.49 30.75 9.65
C GLN A 8 -9.07 31.27 9.43
N ARG A 9 -8.81 32.55 9.77
CA ARG A 9 -7.46 33.13 9.69
C ARG A 9 -6.44 32.37 10.54
N ARG A 10 -6.81 32.02 11.77
CA ARG A 10 -5.94 31.26 12.68
C ARG A 10 -5.71 29.84 12.17
N VAL A 11 -6.76 29.21 11.63
CA VAL A 11 -6.66 27.88 11.00
C VAL A 11 -5.69 27.89 9.82
N ASN A 12 -5.82 28.85 8.90
CA ASN A 12 -4.93 28.98 7.75
C ASN A 12 -3.48 29.25 8.15
N SER A 13 -3.25 30.07 9.19
CA SER A 13 -1.91 30.29 9.72
C SER A 13 -1.29 29.01 10.30
N ALA A 14 -2.06 28.24 11.08
CA ALA A 14 -1.58 26.97 11.63
C ALA A 14 -1.25 25.97 10.52
N ALA A 15 -2.13 25.84 9.51
CA ALA A 15 -1.91 24.97 8.36
C ALA A 15 -0.62 25.35 7.60
N ARG A 16 -0.35 26.64 7.40
CA ARG A 16 0.88 27.11 6.75
C ARG A 16 2.14 26.73 7.53
N ILE A 17 2.10 26.81 8.86
CA ILE A 17 3.25 26.44 9.70
C ILE A 17 3.48 24.93 9.63
N LEU A 18 2.40 24.13 9.73
CA LEU A 18 2.50 22.67 9.68
C LEU A 18 2.90 22.13 8.29
N ALA A 19 2.51 22.81 7.21
CA ALA A 19 2.84 22.43 5.83
C ALA A 19 4.13 23.07 5.29
N GLY A 20 4.79 23.92 6.09
CA GLY A 20 6.04 24.59 5.73
C GLY A 20 7.26 23.69 5.92
N GLU A 21 8.34 24.27 6.43
CA GLU A 21 9.56 23.51 6.71
C GLU A 21 9.35 22.50 7.86
N PRO A 22 9.93 21.29 7.80
CA PRO A 22 9.77 20.27 8.84
C PRO A 22 10.09 20.78 10.26
N GLU A 23 11.07 21.66 10.38
CA GLU A 23 11.49 22.26 11.66
C GLU A 23 10.38 23.12 12.27
N ASP A 24 9.60 23.83 11.46
CA ASP A 24 8.49 24.66 11.93
C ASP A 24 7.30 23.81 12.41
N ALA A 25 7.01 22.72 11.70
CA ALA A 25 6.03 21.74 12.18
C ALA A 25 6.48 21.12 13.52
N VAL A 26 7.75 20.75 13.65
CA VAL A 26 8.32 20.24 14.92
C VAL A 26 8.19 21.27 16.04
N ARG A 27 8.48 22.55 15.78
CA ARG A 27 8.32 23.63 16.79
C ARG A 27 6.89 23.78 17.29
N VAL A 28 5.88 23.53 16.46
CA VAL A 28 4.47 23.51 16.88
C VAL A 28 4.18 22.25 17.67
N LEU A 29 4.52 21.07 17.12
CA LEU A 29 4.17 19.78 17.69
C LEU A 29 4.87 19.50 19.03
N THR A 30 6.08 20.01 19.23
CA THR A 30 6.81 19.90 20.52
C THR A 30 6.15 20.63 21.68
N ARG A 31 5.16 21.49 21.42
CA ARG A 31 4.36 22.13 22.48
C ARG A 31 3.20 21.28 22.96
N LEU A 32 2.87 20.21 22.23
CA LEU A 32 1.78 19.31 22.55
C LEU A 32 2.24 18.27 23.56
N LYS A 33 1.34 17.88 24.45
CA LYS A 33 1.52 16.76 25.37
C LYS A 33 1.42 15.42 24.62
N PRO A 34 1.90 14.31 25.19
CA PRO A 34 1.83 13.00 24.55
C PRO A 34 0.42 12.60 24.07
N GLU A 35 -0.61 12.87 24.87
CA GLU A 35 -2.01 12.58 24.53
C GLU A 35 -2.54 13.47 23.39
N GLU A 36 -2.10 14.72 23.32
CA GLU A 36 -2.46 15.65 22.23
C GLU A 36 -1.75 15.28 20.93
N LEU A 37 -0.49 14.82 21.02
CA LEU A 37 0.24 14.27 19.88
C LEU A 37 -0.43 13.00 19.35
N ALA A 38 -0.87 12.11 20.23
CA ALA A 38 -1.60 10.90 19.84
C ALA A 38 -2.91 11.27 19.12
N HIS A 39 -3.67 12.23 19.65
CA HIS A 39 -4.89 12.73 19.02
C HIS A 39 -4.61 13.33 17.62
N VAL A 40 -3.59 14.17 17.49
CA VAL A 40 -3.20 14.74 16.19
C VAL A 40 -2.79 13.63 15.21
N GLY A 41 -2.04 12.63 15.67
CA GLY A 41 -1.64 11.47 14.86
C GLY A 41 -2.84 10.67 14.35
N GLU A 42 -3.81 10.40 15.21
CA GLU A 42 -5.07 9.73 14.86
C GLU A 42 -5.86 10.52 13.80
N VAL A 43 -6.05 11.81 14.01
CA VAL A 43 -6.79 12.68 13.07
C VAL A 43 -6.08 12.76 11.72
N VAL A 44 -4.75 12.90 11.71
CA VAL A 44 -3.98 12.90 10.46
C VAL A 44 -4.15 11.57 9.71
N HIS A 45 -4.00 10.45 10.42
CA HIS A 45 -4.15 9.12 9.83
C HIS A 45 -5.56 8.89 9.26
N GLN A 46 -6.59 9.30 10.00
CA GLN A 46 -7.98 9.23 9.54
C GLN A 46 -8.19 10.08 8.27
N LEU A 47 -7.71 11.32 8.26
CA LEU A 47 -7.83 12.21 7.10
C LEU A 47 -7.07 11.68 5.88
N GLU A 48 -5.90 11.06 6.06
CA GLU A 48 -5.18 10.40 4.97
C GLU A 48 -6.02 9.26 4.35
N ARG A 49 -6.65 8.43 5.18
CA ARG A 49 -7.55 7.35 4.71
C ARG A 49 -8.78 7.88 4.01
N GLU A 50 -9.50 8.80 4.62
CA GLU A 50 -10.73 9.39 4.06
C GLU A 50 -10.46 10.08 2.72
N ARG A 51 -9.34 10.80 2.62
CA ARG A 51 -8.95 11.43 1.36
C ARG A 51 -8.59 10.40 0.30
N ALA A 52 -7.91 9.32 0.64
CA ALA A 52 -7.60 8.25 -0.30
C ALA A 52 -8.88 7.56 -0.82
N VAL A 53 -9.86 7.31 0.07
CA VAL A 53 -11.17 6.79 -0.30
C VAL A 53 -11.94 7.76 -1.21
N ALA A 54 -11.86 9.06 -0.94
CA ALA A 54 -12.50 10.09 -1.75
C ALA A 54 -11.70 10.49 -3.01
N ALA A 55 -10.48 9.96 -3.19
CA ALA A 55 -9.57 10.43 -4.23
C ALA A 55 -9.79 9.74 -5.57
N GLY A 56 -10.05 10.57 -6.58
CA GLY A 56 -10.01 10.15 -7.99
C GLY A 56 -11.06 9.10 -8.34
N ASP A 57 -10.94 8.58 -9.55
CA ASP A 57 -11.74 7.47 -10.04
C ASP A 57 -10.96 6.17 -9.81
N HIS A 58 -11.31 5.43 -8.75
CA HIS A 58 -10.64 4.17 -8.43
C HIS A 58 -10.85 3.09 -9.49
N ASP A 59 -11.98 3.11 -10.20
CA ASP A 59 -12.25 2.17 -11.29
C ASP A 59 -11.27 2.45 -12.43
N GLN A 60 -11.10 3.73 -12.79
CA GLN A 60 -10.13 4.13 -13.81
C GLN A 60 -8.69 3.79 -13.41
N ILE A 61 -8.30 3.99 -12.15
CA ILE A 61 -6.96 3.63 -11.67
C ILE A 61 -6.73 2.12 -11.78
N ILE A 62 -7.72 1.31 -11.41
CA ILE A 62 -7.64 -0.14 -11.52
C ILE A 62 -7.55 -0.57 -12.98
N ASP A 63 -8.38 -0.01 -13.86
CA ASP A 63 -8.37 -0.33 -15.28
C ASP A 63 -7.01 -0.06 -15.90
N LEU A 64 -6.45 1.13 -15.67
CA LEU A 64 -5.12 1.49 -16.14
C LEU A 64 -4.05 0.56 -15.54
N ALA A 65 -4.14 0.25 -14.25
CA ALA A 65 -3.22 -0.67 -13.61
C ALA A 65 -3.27 -2.08 -14.24
N PHE A 66 -4.43 -2.57 -14.69
CA PHE A 66 -4.47 -3.86 -15.39
C PHE A 66 -3.73 -3.85 -16.73
N GLU A 67 -3.59 -2.68 -17.37
CA GLU A 67 -2.85 -2.51 -18.62
C GLU A 67 -1.33 -2.46 -18.40
N GLU A 68 -0.87 -1.82 -17.31
CA GLU A 68 0.56 -1.51 -17.12
C GLU A 68 1.24 -2.28 -15.97
N ALA A 69 0.48 -2.81 -15.00
CA ALA A 69 1.05 -3.35 -13.75
C ALA A 69 1.62 -4.75 -13.88
N PHE A 70 1.61 -5.37 -15.06
CA PHE A 70 2.01 -6.77 -15.24
C PHE A 70 3.07 -6.90 -16.31
N GLY A 71 4.21 -7.49 -15.93
CA GLY A 71 5.32 -7.70 -16.85
C GLY A 71 5.02 -8.74 -17.93
N SER A 72 5.95 -8.89 -18.86
CA SER A 72 5.89 -9.93 -19.92
C SER A 72 5.85 -11.35 -19.36
N ASP A 73 6.28 -11.56 -18.12
CA ASP A 73 6.20 -12.84 -17.42
C ASP A 73 4.86 -13.08 -16.70
N GLY A 74 3.92 -12.14 -16.85
CA GLY A 74 2.60 -12.15 -16.26
C GLY A 74 2.55 -11.76 -14.79
N LEU A 75 3.70 -11.56 -14.12
CA LEU A 75 3.74 -11.20 -12.71
C LEU A 75 3.56 -9.70 -12.50
N GLY A 76 2.91 -9.33 -11.39
CA GLY A 76 2.72 -7.94 -10.98
C GLY A 76 4.04 -7.18 -10.80
N HIS A 77 4.11 -5.92 -11.19
CA HIS A 77 5.26 -5.05 -10.93
C HIS A 77 5.34 -4.69 -9.43
N PRO A 78 6.46 -4.09 -8.97
CA PRO A 78 6.47 -3.47 -7.65
C PRO A 78 5.35 -2.44 -7.50
N PRO A 79 4.79 -2.28 -6.29
CA PRO A 79 3.76 -1.28 -6.04
C PRO A 79 4.31 0.14 -6.26
N TRP A 80 3.42 1.07 -6.58
CA TRP A 80 3.76 2.49 -6.76
C TRP A 80 2.66 3.39 -6.21
N VAL A 81 3.01 4.67 -6.01
CA VAL A 81 2.05 5.70 -5.59
C VAL A 81 1.41 6.33 -6.83
N GLN A 82 0.08 6.31 -6.88
CA GLN A 82 -0.75 6.98 -7.88
C GLN A 82 -1.69 7.96 -7.16
N GLY A 83 -1.36 9.25 -7.16
CA GLY A 83 -2.13 10.24 -6.42
C GLY A 83 -2.15 9.96 -4.91
N ALA A 84 -3.33 9.72 -4.35
CA ALA A 84 -3.52 9.45 -2.92
C ALA A 84 -3.54 7.95 -2.56
N VAL A 85 -3.35 7.07 -3.54
CA VAL A 85 -3.36 5.61 -3.33
C VAL A 85 -2.03 4.97 -3.75
N ILE A 86 -1.76 3.79 -3.20
CA ILE A 86 -0.74 2.86 -3.64
C ILE A 86 -1.42 1.81 -4.50
N VAL A 87 -0.94 1.62 -5.72
CA VAL A 87 -1.36 0.53 -6.60
C VAL A 87 -0.52 -0.70 -6.28
N ALA A 88 -1.18 -1.78 -5.89
CA ALA A 88 -0.58 -3.01 -5.39
C ALA A 88 -1.00 -4.21 -6.26
N PRO A 89 -0.24 -4.54 -7.31
CA PRO A 89 -0.57 -5.66 -8.20
C PRO A 89 -0.15 -7.02 -7.62
N GLY A 90 -1.01 -8.01 -7.84
CA GLY A 90 -0.84 -9.40 -7.44
C GLY A 90 -1.18 -10.35 -8.59
N SER A 91 -0.58 -11.54 -8.62
CA SER A 91 -0.79 -12.48 -9.73
C SER A 91 -0.43 -13.91 -9.39
N ILE A 92 -1.13 -14.83 -10.04
CA ILE A 92 -0.79 -16.26 -10.13
C ILE A 92 -0.84 -16.70 -11.59
N ILE A 93 0.21 -17.37 -12.05
CA ILE A 93 0.36 -17.89 -13.40
C ILE A 93 0.57 -19.41 -13.31
N ASN A 94 -0.48 -20.19 -13.56
CA ASN A 94 -0.41 -21.64 -13.51
C ASN A 94 0.34 -22.20 -14.71
N LYS A 95 1.16 -23.21 -14.45
CA LYS A 95 1.77 -24.09 -15.45
C LYS A 95 1.11 -25.47 -15.47
N SER A 96 0.55 -25.87 -14.33
CA SER A 96 -0.31 -27.03 -14.16
C SER A 96 -1.14 -26.86 -12.89
N LYS A 97 -2.03 -27.80 -12.58
CA LYS A 97 -2.81 -27.81 -11.33
C LYS A 97 -1.97 -27.72 -10.05
N THR A 98 -0.70 -28.15 -10.10
CA THR A 98 0.19 -28.22 -8.92
C THR A 98 1.42 -27.34 -9.03
N ASN A 99 1.57 -26.58 -10.12
CA ASN A 99 2.74 -25.73 -10.36
C ASN A 99 2.31 -24.35 -10.87
N HIS A 100 2.79 -23.31 -10.23
CA HIS A 100 2.56 -21.93 -10.68
C HIS A 100 3.70 -21.01 -10.24
N ARG A 101 3.76 -19.83 -10.83
CA ARG A 101 4.51 -18.68 -10.30
C ARG A 101 3.53 -17.68 -9.75
N CYS A 102 3.89 -17.04 -8.64
CA CYS A 102 3.05 -16.03 -8.03
C CYS A 102 3.87 -14.85 -7.53
N ARG A 103 3.22 -13.70 -7.47
CA ARG A 103 3.73 -12.52 -6.80
C ARG A 103 2.57 -11.81 -6.15
N PHE A 104 2.68 -11.58 -4.85
CA PHE A 104 1.66 -10.93 -4.05
C PHE A 104 2.29 -9.93 -3.10
N ILE A 105 1.45 -9.08 -2.52
CA ILE A 105 1.85 -8.05 -1.59
C ILE A 105 1.27 -8.39 -0.22
N SER A 106 2.11 -8.33 0.80
CA SER A 106 1.63 -8.18 2.18
C SER A 106 1.77 -6.73 2.62
N VAL A 107 0.86 -6.28 3.47
CA VAL A 107 0.74 -4.95 4.04
C VAL A 107 0.74 -5.11 5.56
N ASN A 108 1.69 -4.47 6.26
CA ASN A 108 1.82 -4.56 7.71
C ASN A 108 1.74 -6.03 8.22
N ASP A 109 2.54 -6.91 7.61
CA ASP A 109 2.63 -8.35 7.94
C ASP A 109 1.35 -9.18 7.70
N THR A 110 0.36 -8.64 7.00
CA THR A 110 -0.87 -9.35 6.58
C THR A 110 -0.98 -9.35 5.06
N TRP A 111 -1.56 -10.39 4.45
CA TRP A 111 -1.77 -10.37 3.00
C TRP A 111 -2.71 -9.25 2.58
N VAL A 112 -2.50 -8.68 1.39
CA VAL A 112 -3.28 -7.52 0.94
C VAL A 112 -4.79 -7.78 0.96
N TRP A 113 -5.26 -8.95 0.56
CA TRP A 113 -6.69 -9.31 0.56
C TRP A 113 -7.29 -9.47 1.98
N ASP A 114 -6.46 -9.61 3.01
CA ASP A 114 -6.87 -9.67 4.42
C ASP A 114 -6.64 -8.32 5.14
N SER A 115 -6.10 -7.31 4.45
CA SER A 115 -5.76 -6.02 5.05
C SER A 115 -6.97 -5.10 5.18
N ILE A 116 -7.16 -4.54 6.36
CA ILE A 116 -8.18 -3.52 6.64
C ILE A 116 -7.96 -2.20 5.91
N GLU A 117 -6.78 -2.03 5.30
CA GLU A 117 -6.41 -0.81 4.57
C GLU A 117 -6.77 -0.87 3.09
N VAL A 118 -7.26 -2.00 2.58
CA VAL A 118 -7.72 -2.07 1.18
C VAL A 118 -8.92 -1.15 1.00
N ILE A 119 -8.77 -0.20 0.09
CA ILE A 119 -9.87 0.68 -0.36
C ILE A 119 -10.70 -0.07 -1.40
N ARG A 120 -10.02 -0.73 -2.33
CA ARG A 120 -10.62 -1.50 -3.41
C ARG A 120 -9.67 -2.58 -3.90
N GLU A 121 -10.21 -3.72 -4.32
CA GLU A 121 -9.48 -4.75 -5.04
C GLU A 121 -10.33 -5.30 -6.19
N ASP A 122 -9.71 -5.45 -7.35
CA ASP A 122 -10.30 -6.16 -8.48
C ASP A 122 -9.44 -7.36 -8.85
N LYS A 123 -10.09 -8.47 -9.19
CA LYS A 123 -9.46 -9.72 -9.64
C LYS A 123 -10.00 -10.14 -10.99
N ARG A 124 -9.10 -10.35 -11.95
CA ARG A 124 -9.42 -10.81 -13.31
C ARG A 124 -8.75 -12.16 -13.57
N SER A 125 -9.57 -13.17 -13.85
CA SER A 125 -9.09 -14.49 -14.26
C SER A 125 -8.38 -14.41 -15.61
N ILE A 126 -7.33 -15.19 -15.80
CA ILE A 126 -6.67 -15.36 -17.10
C ILE A 126 -7.27 -16.62 -17.75
N PRO A 127 -8.13 -16.47 -18.77
CA PRO A 127 -8.67 -17.63 -19.48
C PRO A 127 -7.63 -18.25 -20.42
N GLY A 128 -7.69 -19.56 -20.63
CA GLY A 128 -6.86 -20.28 -21.59
C GLY A 128 -5.92 -21.32 -20.96
N THR A 129 -4.83 -21.65 -21.66
CA THR A 129 -3.91 -22.76 -21.30
C THR A 129 -3.07 -22.50 -20.05
N ASN A 130 -2.87 -21.24 -19.67
CA ASN A 130 -2.24 -20.84 -18.41
C ASN A 130 -3.30 -20.24 -17.50
N GLU A 131 -4.07 -21.11 -16.83
CA GLU A 131 -5.06 -20.69 -15.83
C GLU A 131 -4.40 -19.81 -14.75
N GLY A 132 -5.17 -18.96 -14.09
CA GLY A 132 -4.67 -18.09 -13.03
C GLY A 132 -5.48 -16.82 -12.91
N PHE A 133 -4.90 -15.82 -12.26
CA PHE A 133 -5.51 -14.50 -12.15
C PHE A 133 -4.48 -13.41 -11.96
N LYS A 134 -4.90 -12.20 -12.34
CA LYS A 134 -4.28 -10.93 -12.00
C LYS A 134 -5.20 -10.21 -11.02
N ALA A 135 -4.63 -9.53 -10.05
CA ALA A 135 -5.35 -8.72 -9.08
C ALA A 135 -4.67 -7.37 -8.92
N VAL A 136 -5.45 -6.33 -8.68
CA VAL A 136 -4.94 -5.00 -8.35
C VAL A 136 -5.69 -4.53 -7.11
N ALA A 137 -4.94 -4.25 -6.04
CA ALA A 137 -5.47 -3.61 -4.84
C ALA A 137 -5.03 -2.15 -4.78
N LEU A 138 -5.89 -1.30 -4.22
CA LEU A 138 -5.61 0.09 -3.90
C LEU A 138 -5.53 0.24 -2.38
N LEU A 139 -4.44 0.81 -1.89
CA LEU A 139 -4.19 1.10 -0.48
C LEU A 139 -4.01 2.61 -0.28
N PRO A 140 -4.35 3.19 0.87
CA PRO A 140 -4.03 4.58 1.17
C PRO A 140 -2.52 4.77 1.32
N VAL A 141 -2.03 5.97 1.01
CA VAL A 141 -0.62 6.35 1.25
C VAL A 141 -0.44 6.79 2.70
N LEU A 142 -0.29 5.83 3.62
CA LEU A 142 -0.14 6.09 5.06
C LEU A 142 1.31 6.06 5.48
N ASN A 143 1.82 7.16 6.02
CA ASN A 143 3.21 7.23 6.49
C ASN A 143 3.48 6.17 7.55
N GLY A 144 4.52 5.35 7.33
CA GLY A 144 4.86 4.24 8.21
C GLY A 144 4.37 2.87 7.73
N MET A 145 3.37 2.80 6.83
CA MET A 145 2.90 1.55 6.25
C MET A 145 4.04 0.78 5.58
N THR A 146 4.12 -0.52 5.85
CA THR A 146 5.10 -1.43 5.25
C THR A 146 4.44 -2.34 4.23
N LEU A 147 5.13 -2.56 3.11
CA LEU A 147 4.69 -3.46 2.04
C LEU A 147 5.80 -4.43 1.70
N ASP A 148 5.48 -5.70 1.56
CA ASP A 148 6.41 -6.75 1.15
C ASP A 148 5.93 -7.36 -0.16
N VAL A 149 6.70 -7.17 -1.23
CA VAL A 149 6.47 -7.81 -2.53
C VAL A 149 7.07 -9.21 -2.50
N VAL A 150 6.23 -10.21 -2.30
CA VAL A 150 6.61 -11.61 -2.14
C VAL A 150 6.48 -12.31 -3.49
N THR A 151 7.60 -12.70 -4.08
CA THR A 151 7.65 -13.54 -5.28
C THR A 151 7.89 -14.99 -4.87
N GLY A 152 7.07 -15.89 -5.38
CA GLY A 152 7.16 -17.31 -5.09
C GLY A 152 6.70 -18.19 -6.24
N ARG A 153 6.66 -19.48 -5.95
CA ARG A 153 6.20 -20.51 -6.88
C ARG A 153 5.68 -21.71 -6.11
N ALA A 154 4.70 -22.39 -6.67
CA ALA A 154 4.34 -23.73 -6.26
C ALA A 154 5.08 -24.77 -7.11
N ARG A 155 5.60 -25.81 -6.47
CA ARG A 155 6.15 -27.00 -7.12
C ARG A 155 5.57 -28.24 -6.48
N ALA A 156 4.89 -29.07 -7.29
CA ALA A 156 4.20 -30.27 -6.79
C ALA A 156 3.26 -29.98 -5.60
N GLY A 157 2.55 -28.84 -5.64
CA GLY A 157 1.62 -28.40 -4.60
C GLY A 157 2.27 -27.69 -3.41
N GLN A 158 3.60 -27.72 -3.27
CA GLN A 158 4.31 -27.03 -2.19
C GLN A 158 4.68 -25.60 -2.61
N HIS A 159 4.28 -24.62 -1.79
CA HIS A 159 4.58 -23.21 -2.02
C HIS A 159 5.94 -22.85 -1.41
N GLN A 160 6.76 -22.16 -2.18
CA GLN A 160 8.02 -21.61 -1.71
C GLN A 160 8.14 -20.14 -2.12
N VAL A 161 8.61 -19.34 -1.17
CA VAL A 161 9.01 -17.96 -1.43
C VAL A 161 10.41 -17.99 -2.02
N ASP A 162 10.63 -17.28 -3.12
CA ASP A 162 11.94 -17.16 -3.76
C ASP A 162 12.60 -15.82 -3.38
N ARG A 163 11.81 -14.73 -3.32
CA ARG A 163 12.31 -13.37 -3.14
C ARG A 163 11.29 -12.49 -2.45
N VAL A 164 11.76 -11.61 -1.58
CA VAL A 164 10.96 -10.53 -1.00
C VAL A 164 11.67 -9.18 -1.20
N VAL A 165 10.91 -8.18 -1.63
CA VAL A 165 11.35 -6.78 -1.71
C VAL A 165 10.44 -5.96 -0.80
N SER A 166 11.03 -5.31 0.19
CA SER A 166 10.31 -4.57 1.24
C SER A 166 10.31 -3.09 0.95
N TYR A 167 9.18 -2.46 1.16
CA TYR A 167 8.94 -1.04 1.00
C TYR A 167 8.37 -0.42 2.27
N LYS A 168 8.61 0.87 2.45
CA LYS A 168 7.99 1.67 3.51
C LYS A 168 7.52 3.01 2.96
N VAL A 169 6.33 3.43 3.34
CA VAL A 169 5.85 4.78 3.05
C VAL A 169 6.58 5.77 3.96
N LYS A 170 7.30 6.71 3.35
CA LYS A 170 8.02 7.80 4.02
C LYS A 170 7.71 9.12 3.32
N ARG A 171 7.11 10.06 4.05
CA ARG A 171 6.71 11.39 3.56
C ARG A 171 5.86 11.28 2.27
N GLY A 172 4.86 10.39 2.29
CA GLY A 172 3.97 10.15 1.15
C GLY A 172 4.61 9.42 -0.03
N LYS A 173 5.85 8.94 0.09
CA LYS A 173 6.56 8.21 -0.96
C LYS A 173 6.78 6.77 -0.55
N LEU A 174 6.61 5.86 -1.50
CA LEU A 174 6.98 4.47 -1.32
C LEU A 174 8.48 4.31 -1.57
N VAL A 175 9.22 3.85 -0.57
CA VAL A 175 10.68 3.71 -0.63
C VAL A 175 11.05 2.26 -0.40
N GLU A 176 11.85 1.67 -1.30
CA GLU A 176 12.44 0.35 -1.07
C GLU A 176 13.41 0.42 0.11
N VAL A 177 13.25 -0.49 1.08
CA VAL A 177 14.05 -0.51 2.31
C VAL A 177 14.87 -1.79 2.49
N ALA A 178 14.49 -2.89 1.83
CA ALA A 178 15.24 -4.14 1.89
C ALA A 178 14.93 -5.07 0.72
N GLN A 179 15.86 -5.98 0.44
CA GLN A 179 15.71 -6.99 -0.59
C GLN A 179 16.35 -8.30 -0.12
N ARG A 180 15.62 -9.41 -0.18
CA ARG A 180 16.12 -10.73 0.27
C ARG A 180 15.70 -11.85 -0.67
N ASN A 181 16.65 -12.74 -0.98
CA ASN A 181 16.35 -14.03 -1.61
C ASN A 181 16.14 -15.05 -0.49
N VAL A 182 15.02 -15.77 -0.55
CA VAL A 182 14.69 -16.80 0.44
C VAL A 182 15.25 -18.11 -0.08
N LYS A 183 16.26 -18.66 0.59
CA LYS A 183 16.73 -20.01 0.27
C LYS A 183 15.60 -21.00 0.60
N PRO A 184 15.37 -22.03 -0.21
CA PRO A 184 14.45 -23.10 0.15
C PRO A 184 15.06 -23.88 1.31
N GLN A 185 14.83 -23.41 2.53
CA GLN A 185 15.08 -24.15 3.74
C GLN A 185 13.71 -24.33 4.37
N GLY A 186 13.27 -25.60 4.42
CA GLY A 186 11.88 -25.99 4.62
C GLY A 186 11.15 -25.13 5.64
N MET A 187 10.15 -24.38 5.18
CA MET A 187 9.05 -23.97 6.02
C MET A 187 8.39 -25.26 6.49
N ARG A 188 8.61 -25.61 7.76
CA ARG A 188 7.75 -26.53 8.49
C ARG A 188 6.54 -25.75 8.98
#